data_AF-A0A091GH61-F1
#
_entry.id   AF-A0A091GH61-F1
#
_cell.length_a   1.000
_cell.length_b   1.000
_cell.length_c   1.000
_cell.angle_alpha   90.00
_cell.angle_beta   90.00
_cell.angle_gamma   90.00
#
_symmetry.space_group_name_H-M   'P 1'
#
loop_
_entity.id
_entity.type
_entity.pdbx_description
1 polymer ?
#
loop_
_entity_poly.entity_id
_entity_poly.type
_entity_poly.pdbx_seq_one_letter_code
_entity_poly.pdbx_strand_id
1 'polypeptide(L)' 'RSQPPPRLPVGPSHKLAGNYYCSRDGRREALPPIVVVAGQKTLAAGTQAAEKKPVTPGPALKKWEISKD' A
#
# COMPACT_ATOMS: atom_id res chain seq x y z
N ARG A 1 -34.73 29.19 -4.21
CA ARG A 1 -33.55 28.30 -4.24
C ARG A 1 -33.93 27.03 -4.99
N SER A 2 -33.71 27.00 -6.30
CA SER A 2 -33.92 25.83 -7.15
C SER A 2 -32.74 25.79 -8.12
N GLN A 3 -31.95 24.71 -8.08
CA GLN A 3 -30.85 24.51 -9.00
C GLN A 3 -31.36 23.70 -10.21
N PRO A 4 -30.98 24.04 -11.44
CA PRO A 4 -31.27 23.18 -12.59
C PRO A 4 -30.58 21.81 -12.41
N PRO A 5 -31.12 20.74 -13.02
CA PRO A 5 -30.53 19.42 -12.93
C PRO A 5 -29.11 19.41 -13.54
N PRO A 6 -28.10 18.87 -12.84
CA PRO A 6 -26.74 18.82 -13.35
C PRO A 6 -26.55 17.69 -14.36
N ARG A 7 -25.55 17.84 -15.24
CA ARG A 7 -25.07 16.76 -16.11
C ARG A 7 -23.68 16.32 -15.67
N LEU A 8 -23.63 15.31 -14.79
CA LEU A 8 -22.37 14.81 -14.22
C LEU A 8 -21.60 13.95 -15.25
N PRO A 9 -20.26 14.01 -15.25
CA PRO A 9 -19.44 13.15 -16.08
C PRO A 9 -19.52 11.69 -15.60
N VAL A 10 -19.28 10.76 -16.53
CA VAL A 10 -19.24 9.33 -16.22
C VAL A 10 -17.87 8.89 -15.69
N GLY A 11 -17.84 7.80 -14.94
CA GLY A 11 -16.60 7.21 -14.43
C GLY A 11 -15.78 6.44 -15.48
N PRO A 12 -14.51 6.11 -15.19
CA PRO A 12 -13.54 5.58 -16.16
C PRO A 12 -13.88 4.19 -16.72
N SER A 13 -14.79 3.45 -16.07
CA SER A 13 -15.26 2.15 -16.54
C SER A 13 -16.52 2.23 -17.42
N HIS A 14 -16.98 3.42 -17.83
CA HIS A 14 -18.04 3.57 -18.84
C HIS A 14 -17.44 3.45 -20.25
N LYS A 15 -16.98 2.24 -20.60
CA LYS A 15 -16.36 1.91 -21.88
C LYS A 15 -17.13 0.77 -22.56
N LEU A 16 -17.35 0.89 -23.87
CA LEU A 16 -18.10 -0.09 -24.67
C LEU A 16 -17.28 -1.35 -25.01
N ALA A 17 -15.96 -1.24 -25.06
CA ALA A 17 -15.03 -2.34 -25.35
C ALA A 17 -13.76 -2.22 -24.50
N GLY A 18 -13.02 -3.33 -24.35
CA GLY A 18 -11.77 -3.36 -23.59
C GLY A 18 -11.93 -3.04 -22.10
N ASN A 19 -13.04 -3.46 -21.50
CA ASN A 19 -13.43 -3.13 -20.13
C ASN A 19 -13.92 -4.35 -19.36
N TYR A 20 -13.21 -5.46 -19.52
CA TYR A 20 -13.50 -6.68 -18.79
C TYR A 20 -13.32 -6.44 -17.28
N TYR A 21 -14.27 -6.91 -16.48
CA TYR A 21 -14.22 -6.73 -15.04
C TYR A 21 -12.99 -7.40 -14.41
N CYS A 22 -12.60 -8.57 -14.93
CA CYS A 22 -11.47 -9.35 -14.43
C CYS A 22 -10.13 -8.59 -14.46
N SER A 23 -9.94 -7.64 -15.40
CA SER A 23 -8.68 -6.89 -15.48
C SER A 23 -8.60 -5.71 -14.50
N ARG A 24 -9.65 -5.43 -13.73
CA ARG A 24 -9.72 -4.30 -12.79
C ARG A 24 -10.31 -4.66 -11.43
N ASP A 25 -10.54 -5.95 -11.18
CA ASP A 25 -11.11 -6.41 -9.92
C ASP A 25 -10.03 -6.46 -8.83
N GLY A 26 -9.68 -5.30 -8.27
CA GLY A 26 -8.70 -5.19 -7.20
C GLY A 26 -9.04 -6.00 -5.94
N ARG A 27 -10.31 -6.44 -5.78
CA ARG A 27 -10.71 -7.32 -4.67
C ARG A 27 -10.11 -8.72 -4.81
N ARG A 28 -9.82 -9.15 -6.05
CA ARG A 28 -9.19 -10.45 -6.34
C ARG A 28 -7.67 -10.38 -6.38
N GLU A 29 -7.10 -9.18 -6.48
CA GLU A 29 -5.65 -8.94 -6.38
C GLU A 29 -5.14 -9.02 -4.93
N ALA A 30 -6.03 -9.02 -3.94
CA ALA A 30 -5.67 -9.15 -2.54
C ALA A 30 -5.20 -10.60 -2.25
N LEU A 31 -3.91 -10.74 -1.92
CA LEU A 31 -3.30 -12.00 -1.53
C LEU A 31 -3.28 -12.17 0.00
N PRO A 32 -3.18 -13.41 0.51
CA PRO A 32 -2.88 -13.66 1.91
C PRO A 32 -1.58 -12.97 2.35
N PRO A 33 -1.43 -12.62 3.64
CA PRO A 33 -0.23 -11.97 4.14
C PRO A 33 0.99 -12.90 4.03
N ILE A 34 2.16 -12.30 3.78
CA ILE A 34 3.44 -13.02 3.76
C ILE A 34 3.92 -13.23 5.19
N VAL A 35 4.16 -14.49 5.57
CA VAL A 35 4.68 -14.84 6.90
C VAL A 35 6.21 -14.74 6.90
N VAL A 36 6.75 -13.72 7.57
CA VAL A 36 8.21 -13.46 7.63
C VAL A 36 8.91 -14.37 8.63
N VAL A 37 8.23 -14.77 9.71
CA VAL A 37 8.72 -15.71 10.72
C VAL A 37 7.56 -16.60 11.16
N ALA A 38 7.74 -17.92 11.01
CA ALA A 38 6.82 -18.92 11.54
C ALA A 38 7.55 -19.74 12.62
N GLY A 39 7.15 -19.59 13.88
CA GLY A 39 7.75 -20.28 15.02
C GLY A 39 8.71 -19.42 15.87
N GLN A 40 8.83 -19.78 17.14
CA GLN A 40 9.72 -19.11 18.10
C GLN A 40 11.16 -19.59 17.86
N LYS A 41 12.08 -18.66 17.54
CA LYS A 41 13.50 -18.97 17.44
C LYS A 41 14.04 -19.22 18.85
N THR A 42 14.33 -20.47 19.19
CA THR A 42 15.06 -20.82 20.42
C THR A 42 16.48 -20.28 20.34
N LEU A 43 16.94 -19.60 21.39
CA LEU A 43 18.31 -19.09 21.47
C LEU A 43 19.29 -20.28 21.44
N ALA A 44 20.20 -20.31 20.46
CA ALA A 44 21.31 -21.27 20.47
C ALA A 44 22.31 -20.84 21.56
N ALA A 45 22.62 -21.75 22.50
CA ALA A 45 23.66 -21.51 23.48
C ALA A 45 25.03 -21.47 22.79
N GLY A 46 25.69 -20.30 22.81
CA GLY A 46 27.14 -20.21 22.56
C GLY A 46 27.61 -19.73 21.18
N THR A 47 26.77 -19.28 20.26
CA THR A 47 27.24 -18.72 18.97
C THR A 47 27.21 -17.20 18.96
N GLN A 48 28.35 -16.54 18.75
CA GLN A 48 28.43 -15.09 18.50
C GLN A 48 27.61 -14.76 17.25
N ALA A 49 26.53 -13.99 17.42
CA ALA A 49 25.71 -13.53 16.32
C ALA A 49 26.49 -12.51 15.48
N ALA A 50 26.53 -12.69 14.16
CA ALA A 50 27.10 -11.69 13.26
C ALA A 50 26.43 -10.33 13.46
N GLU A 51 27.23 -9.25 13.54
CA GLU A 51 26.72 -7.89 13.70
C GLU A 51 25.81 -7.51 12.52
N LYS A 52 24.53 -7.29 12.81
CA LYS A 52 23.54 -6.81 11.83
C LYS A 52 23.31 -5.32 12.06
N LYS A 53 23.30 -4.55 10.97
CA LYS A 53 22.92 -3.13 11.06
C LYS A 53 21.46 -3.02 11.53
N PRO A 54 21.17 -2.09 12.45
CA PRO A 54 19.79 -1.81 12.83
C PRO A 54 19.01 -1.28 11.62
N VAL A 55 17.76 -1.71 11.48
CA VAL A 55 16.87 -1.33 10.37
C VAL A 55 15.70 -0.51 10.93
N THR A 56 15.32 0.55 10.23
CA THR A 56 14.10 1.31 10.52
C THR A 56 12.98 0.89 9.55
N PRO A 57 11.69 0.90 9.95
CA PRO A 57 10.58 0.52 9.07
C PRO A 57 10.41 1.42 7.82
N GLY A 58 10.99 2.61 7.86
CA GLY A 58 11.03 3.55 6.74
C GLY A 58 12.15 4.59 6.94
N PRO A 59 12.37 5.46 5.96
CA PRO A 59 13.33 6.56 6.09
C PRO A 59 12.87 7.58 7.14
N ALA A 60 13.81 8.36 7.69
CA ALA A 60 13.47 9.48 8.56
C ALA A 60 12.60 10.49 7.82
N LEU A 61 11.53 10.96 8.46
CA LEU A 61 10.64 11.97 7.89
C LEU A 61 11.43 13.23 7.57
N LYS A 62 11.29 13.73 6.33
CA LYS A 62 11.85 15.02 5.94
C LYS A 62 11.16 16.11 6.76
N LYS A 63 11.96 16.98 7.39
CA LYS A 63 11.44 18.18 8.08
C LYS A 63 10.72 19.07 7.06
N TRP A 64 9.48 19.45 7.35
CA TRP A 64 8.71 20.36 6.50
C TRP A 64 9.27 21.77 6.64
N GLU A 65 9.32 22.52 5.55
CA GLU A 65 9.69 23.93 5.52
C GLU A 65 8.43 24.79 5.55
N ILE A 66 8.49 25.92 6.25
CA ILE A 66 7.38 26.89 6.28
C ILE A 66 7.24 27.54 4.89
N SER A 67 6.01 27.82 4.48
CA SER A 67 5.73 28.55 3.23
C SER A 67 6.45 29.90 3.20
N LYS A 68 6.89 30.32 2.02
CA LYS A 68 7.42 31.65 1.74
C LYS A 68 6.43 32.54 0.99
N ASP A 69 5.28 31.98 0.61
CA ASP A 69 4.14 32.69 0.02
C ASP A 69 3.32 33.42 1.09
#